data_AF-A0A8S3K5X2-F1
#
_entry.id   AF-A0A8S3K5X2-F1
#
_cell.length_a   1.000
_cell.length_b   1.000
_cell.length_c   1.000
_cell.angle_alpha   90.00
_cell.angle_beta   90.00
_cell.angle_gamma   90.00
#
_symmetry.space_group_name_H-M   'P 1'
#
loop_
_entity.id
_entity.type
_entity.pdbx_description
1 polymer ?
#
loop_
_entity_poly.entity_id
_entity_poly.type
_entity_poly.pdbx_seq_one_letter_code
_entity_poly.pdbx_strand_id
1 'polypeptide(L)'
;NESSAVECYLSKSSNIYGAGAECCYDFEGQLITRGTGSGTDDRYRPIALAVQHFFDDTLPYLQCCMFSNDTENCQLYMHYRPPRRGSNTMGESGGTWGDPHFITLDGTSYTFNGYGEYTYLAISNDPRPSEMFQPSIQSHVFESQIRTMPLESTNVTVTKGFA
;
A
#
# COMPACT_ATOMS: atom_id res chain seq x y z
N ASN A 1 3.05 18.38 -24.09
CA ASN A 1 3.20 18.79 -22.68
C ASN A 1 3.32 17.54 -21.85
N GLU A 2 4.53 17.24 -21.36
CA GLU A 2 4.65 16.31 -20.23
C GLU A 2 4.20 17.04 -18.96
N SER A 3 3.46 16.34 -18.10
CA SER A 3 3.06 16.89 -16.79
C SER A 3 4.28 17.00 -15.89
N SER A 4 4.46 18.15 -15.26
CA SER A 4 5.51 18.36 -14.25
C SER A 4 4.99 18.04 -12.86
N ALA A 5 5.79 17.32 -12.07
CA ALA A 5 5.49 17.07 -10.67
C ALA A 5 5.61 18.36 -9.85
N VAL A 6 4.61 18.61 -9.00
CA VAL A 6 4.66 19.66 -7.98
C VAL A 6 4.93 19.05 -6.62
N GLU A 7 4.43 17.85 -6.37
CA GLU A 7 4.58 17.15 -5.10
C GLU A 7 4.79 15.65 -5.31
N CYS A 8 5.76 15.07 -4.59
CA CYS A 8 6.08 13.65 -4.67
C CYS A 8 6.12 13.05 -3.27
N TYR A 9 5.60 11.83 -3.14
CA TYR A 9 5.49 11.10 -1.88
C TYR A 9 6.15 9.74 -1.98
N LEU A 10 6.92 9.41 -0.97
CA LEU A 10 7.62 8.14 -0.86
C LEU A 10 6.81 7.13 -0.05
N SER A 11 6.99 5.85 -0.35
CA SER A 11 6.40 4.76 0.42
C SER A 11 6.85 4.83 1.89
N LYS A 12 5.89 4.62 2.80
CA LYS A 12 6.14 4.64 4.25
C LYS A 12 7.11 3.53 4.69
N SER A 13 6.98 2.35 4.09
CA SER A 13 7.83 1.18 4.33
C SER A 13 8.47 0.71 3.03
N SER A 14 9.62 0.04 3.16
CA SER A 14 10.21 -0.74 2.07
C SER A 14 9.69 -2.18 2.10
N ASN A 15 9.84 -2.90 1.00
CA ASN A 15 9.66 -4.36 1.02
C ASN A 15 10.86 -5.07 1.69
N ILE A 16 10.82 -6.41 1.73
CA ILE A 16 11.88 -7.24 2.34
C ILE A 16 13.26 -7.10 1.67
N TYR A 17 13.30 -6.55 0.46
CA TYR A 17 14.53 -6.31 -0.31
C TYR A 17 15.02 -4.85 -0.21
N GLY A 18 14.35 -4.01 0.57
CA GLY A 18 14.70 -2.59 0.72
C GLY A 18 14.12 -1.67 -0.37
N ALA A 19 13.32 -2.20 -1.28
CA ALA A 19 12.70 -1.43 -2.36
C ALA A 19 11.57 -0.54 -1.85
N GLY A 20 11.46 0.65 -2.42
CA GLY A 20 10.44 1.66 -2.12
C GLY A 20 9.65 2.03 -3.37
N ALA A 21 8.74 2.99 -3.21
CA ALA A 21 8.02 3.55 -4.35
C ALA A 21 7.83 5.05 -4.16
N GLU A 22 7.87 5.79 -5.26
CA GLU A 22 7.54 7.20 -5.31
C GLU A 22 6.27 7.42 -6.15
N CYS A 23 5.37 8.28 -5.66
CA CYS A 23 4.21 8.75 -6.40
C CYS A 23 4.30 10.27 -6.53
N CYS A 24 4.26 10.78 -7.75
CA CYS A 24 4.30 12.22 -8.03
C CYS A 24 2.97 12.72 -8.60
N TYR A 25 2.57 13.90 -8.18
CA TYR A 25 1.30 14.53 -8.52
C TYR A 25 1.56 15.87 -9.22
N ASP A 26 0.71 16.17 -10.20
CA ASP A 26 0.74 17.45 -10.90
C ASP A 26 0.04 18.55 -10.07
N PHE A 27 0.01 19.76 -10.64
CA PHE A 27 -0.60 20.92 -9.99
C PHE A 27 -2.12 20.79 -9.77
N GLU A 28 -2.79 19.87 -10.45
CA GLU A 28 -4.22 19.56 -10.25
C GLU A 28 -4.43 18.48 -9.19
N GLY A 29 -3.34 17.98 -8.58
CA GLY A 29 -3.36 16.89 -7.62
C GLY A 29 -3.61 15.53 -8.28
N GLN A 30 -3.42 15.40 -9.59
CA GLN A 30 -3.58 14.13 -10.30
C GLN A 30 -2.28 13.35 -10.30
N LEU A 31 -2.38 12.03 -10.14
CA LEU A 31 -1.23 11.14 -10.20
C LEU A 31 -0.63 11.15 -11.62
N ILE A 32 0.66 11.48 -11.72
CA ILE A 32 1.39 11.46 -12.97
C ILE A 32 1.80 10.02 -13.27
N THR A 33 1.22 9.43 -14.31
CA THR A 33 1.37 8.00 -14.66
C THR A 33 2.26 7.73 -15.87
N ARG A 34 2.90 8.78 -16.41
CA ARG A 34 3.77 8.73 -17.60
C ARG A 34 4.70 9.94 -17.67
N GLY A 35 5.79 9.79 -18.42
CA GLY A 35 6.74 10.85 -18.71
C GLY A 35 7.73 11.07 -17.57
N THR A 36 8.59 12.06 -17.71
CA THR A 36 9.67 12.33 -16.75
C THR A 36 9.20 12.91 -15.42
N GLY A 37 7.97 13.42 -15.35
CA GLY A 37 7.37 13.90 -14.10
C GLY A 37 6.73 12.83 -13.22
N SER A 38 6.70 11.56 -13.63
CA SER A 38 6.11 10.49 -12.81
C SER A 38 7.12 9.88 -11.85
N GLY A 39 6.66 9.55 -10.64
CA GLY A 39 7.41 8.70 -9.71
C GLY A 39 7.45 7.23 -10.16
N THR A 40 8.51 6.53 -9.77
CA THR A 40 8.76 5.12 -10.14
C THR A 40 8.94 4.23 -8.90
N ASP A 41 9.03 2.91 -9.11
CA ASP A 41 9.47 1.98 -8.07
C ASP A 41 11.01 2.05 -7.91
N ASP A 42 11.45 2.35 -6.71
CA ASP A 42 12.86 2.41 -6.33
C ASP A 42 13.36 1.04 -5.87
N ARG A 43 14.55 0.65 -6.32
CA ARG A 43 15.22 -0.55 -5.83
C ARG A 43 15.64 -0.39 -4.38
N TYR A 44 16.02 0.83 -4.00
CA TYR A 44 16.41 1.15 -2.63
C TYR A 44 15.68 2.39 -2.15
N ARG A 45 14.99 2.28 -1.02
CA ARG A 45 14.29 3.41 -0.41
C ARG A 45 15.29 4.49 0.05
N PRO A 46 15.14 5.76 -0.37
CA PRO A 46 16.13 6.81 -0.12
C PRO A 46 16.36 7.11 1.36
N ILE A 47 15.34 6.99 2.22
CA ILE A 47 15.44 7.31 3.65
C ILE A 47 16.40 6.37 4.40
N ALA A 48 16.46 5.09 4.02
CA ALA A 48 17.29 4.11 4.71
C ALA A 48 18.60 3.78 3.97
N LEU A 49 18.59 3.90 2.63
CA LEU A 49 19.65 3.41 1.75
C LEU A 49 20.01 4.46 0.69
N ALA A 50 20.29 5.68 1.13
CA ALA A 50 20.51 6.85 0.26
C ALA A 50 21.62 6.65 -0.79
N VAL A 51 22.73 6.00 -0.42
CA VAL A 51 23.86 5.77 -1.34
C VAL A 51 23.46 4.80 -2.44
N GLN A 52 22.83 3.67 -2.07
CA GLN A 52 22.36 2.69 -3.04
C GLN A 52 21.27 3.27 -3.93
N HIS A 53 20.32 4.02 -3.35
CA HIS A 53 19.30 4.75 -4.10
C HIS A 53 19.91 5.68 -5.15
N PHE A 54 20.96 6.43 -4.78
CA PHE A 54 21.64 7.30 -5.72
C PHE A 54 22.23 6.54 -6.92
N PHE A 55 22.94 5.43 -6.68
CA PHE A 55 23.61 4.69 -7.75
C PHE A 55 22.67 3.81 -8.58
N ASP A 56 21.66 3.20 -7.97
CA ASP A 56 20.81 2.20 -8.62
C ASP A 56 19.47 2.77 -9.14
N ASP A 57 19.03 3.93 -8.65
CA ASP A 57 17.75 4.54 -9.01
C ASP A 57 17.94 5.96 -9.59
N THR A 58 18.63 6.87 -8.88
CA THR A 58 18.80 8.27 -9.32
C THR A 58 19.75 8.45 -10.50
N LEU A 59 20.96 7.88 -10.45
CA LEU A 59 21.98 8.05 -11.50
C LEU A 59 21.53 7.48 -12.86
N PRO A 60 20.93 6.28 -12.94
CA PRO A 60 20.43 5.76 -14.21
C PRO A 60 19.31 6.62 -14.80
N TYR A 61 18.42 7.19 -13.96
CA TYR A 61 17.41 8.14 -14.42
C TYR A 61 18.06 9.40 -15.02
N LEU A 62 19.01 10.01 -14.32
CA LEU A 62 19.73 11.19 -14.80
C LEU A 62 20.42 10.93 -16.13
N GLN A 63 21.12 9.79 -16.24
CA GLN A 63 21.84 9.43 -17.46
C GLN A 63 20.88 9.17 -18.64
N CYS A 64 19.81 8.40 -18.43
CA CYS A 64 18.93 7.97 -19.52
C CYS A 64 17.87 9.00 -19.89
N CYS A 65 17.37 9.80 -18.94
CA CYS A 65 16.24 10.71 -19.15
C CYS A 65 16.61 12.19 -19.12
N MET A 66 17.61 12.61 -18.33
CA MET A 66 17.94 14.04 -18.20
C MET A 66 19.12 14.46 -19.08
N PHE A 67 20.12 13.61 -19.24
CA PHE A 67 21.37 13.95 -19.93
C PHE A 67 21.56 13.26 -21.29
N SER A 68 20.78 12.23 -21.58
CA SER A 68 20.74 11.61 -22.92
C SER A 68 19.96 12.50 -23.88
N ASN A 69 20.54 12.79 -25.04
CA ASN A 69 19.82 13.42 -26.16
C ASN A 69 18.91 12.43 -26.92
N ASP A 70 19.06 11.14 -26.63
CA ASP A 70 18.26 10.08 -27.22
C ASP A 70 17.06 9.75 -26.34
N THR A 71 15.86 10.01 -26.89
CA THR A 71 14.58 9.75 -26.25
C THR A 71 14.31 8.25 -26.06
N GLU A 72 14.93 7.38 -26.85
CA GLU A 72 14.77 5.93 -26.73
C GLU A 72 15.38 5.41 -25.42
N ASN A 73 16.49 5.99 -24.95
CA ASN A 73 17.08 5.61 -23.66
C ASN A 73 16.14 5.88 -22.49
N CYS A 74 15.44 7.02 -22.50
CA CYS A 74 14.46 7.31 -21.46
C CYS A 74 13.24 6.38 -21.57
N GLN A 75 12.79 6.07 -22.80
CA GLN A 75 11.72 5.10 -23.01
C GLN A 75 12.11 3.70 -22.50
N LEU A 76 13.34 3.26 -22.74
CA LEU A 76 13.89 2.01 -22.22
C LEU A 76 13.98 2.04 -20.69
N TYR A 77 14.48 3.13 -20.11
CA TYR A 77 14.48 3.30 -18.65
C TYR A 77 13.06 3.15 -18.09
N MET A 78 12.08 3.87 -18.64
CA MET A 78 10.68 3.82 -18.22
C MET A 78 10.00 2.48 -18.54
N HIS A 79 10.53 1.69 -19.48
CA HIS A 79 10.04 0.33 -19.72
C HIS A 79 10.44 -0.62 -18.60
N TYR A 80 11.70 -0.55 -18.14
CA TYR A 80 12.22 -1.40 -17.06
C TYR A 80 11.87 -0.86 -15.66
N ARG A 81 11.63 0.44 -15.52
CA ARG A 81 11.22 1.14 -14.29
C ARG A 81 9.93 1.91 -14.56
N PRO A 82 8.80 1.21 -14.71
CA PRO A 82 7.55 1.85 -15.11
C PRO A 82 7.04 2.85 -14.04
N PRO A 83 6.47 3.97 -14.50
CA PRO A 83 5.74 4.89 -13.64
C PRO A 83 4.66 4.19 -12.80
N ARG A 84 4.52 4.62 -11.55
CA ARG A 84 3.48 4.13 -10.67
C ARG A 84 2.11 4.62 -11.15
N ARG A 85 1.20 3.69 -11.42
CA ARG A 85 -0.17 3.99 -11.88
C ARG A 85 -1.23 3.99 -10.77
N GLY A 86 -0.79 3.92 -9.52
CA GLY A 86 -1.64 3.69 -8.36
C GLY A 86 -2.15 2.25 -8.31
N SER A 87 -2.45 1.76 -7.10
CA SER A 87 -3.30 0.57 -6.96
C SER A 87 -4.73 1.04 -6.87
N ASN A 88 -5.64 0.41 -7.61
CA ASN A 88 -7.09 0.67 -7.56
C ASN A 88 -7.68 0.36 -6.16
N THR A 89 -6.89 -0.26 -5.30
CA THR A 89 -7.25 -0.52 -3.91
C THR A 89 -6.87 0.71 -3.09
N MET A 90 -7.88 1.45 -2.64
CA MET A 90 -7.75 2.38 -1.52
C MET A 90 -7.21 1.58 -0.34
N GLY A 91 -5.90 1.63 -0.13
CA GLY A 91 -5.23 0.94 0.96
C GLY A 91 -5.09 1.91 2.10
N GLU A 92 -6.17 2.21 2.82
CA GLU A 92 -5.96 2.81 4.13
C GLU A 92 -5.37 1.73 5.05
N SER A 93 -4.33 2.13 5.79
CA SER A 93 -3.57 1.20 6.61
C SER A 93 -4.34 0.93 7.90
N GLY A 94 -4.86 -0.29 8.05
CA GLY A 94 -5.37 -0.76 9.33
C GLY A 94 -4.24 -1.04 10.32
N GLY A 95 -4.50 -0.85 11.61
CA GLY A 95 -3.50 -1.07 12.65
C GLY A 95 -4.10 -1.12 14.04
N THR A 96 -3.37 -1.68 15.00
CA THR A 96 -3.75 -1.74 16.42
C THR A 96 -2.68 -1.05 17.27
N TRP A 97 -3.08 -0.44 18.38
CA TRP A 97 -2.16 0.17 19.35
C TRP A 97 -2.78 0.20 20.75
N GLY A 98 -1.96 0.04 21.79
CA GLY A 98 -2.41 0.11 23.18
C GLY A 98 -3.49 -0.93 23.53
N ASP A 99 -4.36 -0.57 24.47
CA ASP A 99 -5.40 -1.43 25.07
C ASP A 99 -6.81 -0.89 24.76
N PRO A 100 -7.64 -1.64 24.01
CA PRO A 100 -7.43 -2.03 22.63
C PRO A 100 -8.00 -0.94 21.70
N HIS A 101 -7.10 -0.19 21.05
CA HIS A 101 -7.46 0.74 19.99
C HIS A 101 -7.06 0.16 18.63
N PHE A 102 -7.92 0.33 17.63
CA PHE A 102 -7.61 -0.07 16.26
C PHE A 102 -8.20 0.88 15.23
N ILE A 103 -7.56 0.95 14.06
CA ILE A 103 -8.03 1.62 12.85
C ILE A 103 -8.37 0.55 11.83
N THR A 104 -9.55 0.65 11.24
CA THR A 104 -10.01 -0.23 10.16
C THR A 104 -9.35 0.12 8.82
N LEU A 105 -9.51 -0.75 7.81
CA LEU A 105 -8.91 -0.54 6.47
C LEU A 105 -9.52 0.63 5.67
N ASP A 106 -10.51 1.32 6.24
CA ASP A 106 -11.13 2.56 5.77
C ASP A 106 -10.85 3.74 6.72
N GLY A 107 -9.83 3.61 7.58
CA GLY A 107 -9.30 4.73 8.39
C GLY A 107 -10.12 5.06 9.63
N THR A 108 -11.23 4.37 9.87
CA THR A 108 -12.08 4.63 11.03
C THR A 108 -11.42 4.10 12.31
N SER A 109 -11.30 4.97 13.32
CA SER A 109 -10.70 4.62 14.61
C SER A 109 -11.75 4.14 15.61
N TYR A 110 -11.45 3.03 16.28
CA TYR A 110 -12.28 2.43 17.33
C TYR A 110 -11.50 2.24 18.62
N THR A 111 -12.21 2.41 19.73
CA THR A 111 -11.78 1.91 21.04
C THR A 111 -12.71 0.79 21.41
N PHE A 112 -12.15 -0.40 21.53
CA PHE A 112 -12.87 -1.57 22.04
C PHE A 112 -12.44 -1.78 23.50
N ASN A 113 -13.15 -2.52 24.33
CA ASN A 113 -12.70 -2.87 25.69
C ASN A 113 -13.18 -4.29 25.98
N GLY A 114 -12.91 -5.20 25.04
CA GLY A 114 -13.24 -6.61 25.17
C GLY A 114 -12.26 -7.32 26.09
N TYR A 115 -12.63 -8.52 26.53
CA TYR A 115 -11.73 -9.42 27.27
C TYR A 115 -11.72 -10.76 26.55
N GLY A 116 -10.59 -11.10 25.92
CA GLY A 116 -10.44 -12.35 25.18
C GLY A 116 -9.69 -12.21 23.85
N GLU A 117 -9.82 -13.24 23.01
CA GLU A 117 -9.17 -13.30 21.69
C GLU A 117 -10.12 -12.85 20.59
N TYR A 118 -9.66 -11.94 19.75
CA TYR A 118 -10.43 -11.39 18.65
C TYR A 118 -9.68 -11.46 17.32
N THR A 119 -10.43 -11.64 16.25
CA THR A 119 -9.93 -11.58 14.87
C THR A 119 -10.15 -10.19 14.31
N TYR A 120 -9.07 -9.50 13.92
CA TYR A 120 -9.13 -8.16 13.32
C TYR A 120 -9.33 -8.20 11.81
N LEU A 121 -8.70 -9.18 11.13
CA LEU A 121 -8.78 -9.34 9.68
C LEU A 121 -8.78 -10.82 9.32
N ALA A 122 -9.70 -11.22 8.45
CA ALA A 122 -9.76 -12.55 7.87
C ALA A 122 -9.90 -12.40 6.35
N ILE A 123 -8.90 -12.86 5.61
CA ILE A 123 -8.90 -12.83 4.14
C ILE A 123 -9.25 -14.22 3.63
N SER A 124 -10.35 -14.32 2.89
CA SER A 124 -10.76 -15.56 2.21
C SER A 124 -10.59 -15.42 0.71
N ASN A 125 -10.12 -16.50 0.09
CA ASN A 125 -10.05 -16.63 -1.36
C ASN A 125 -11.37 -17.14 -1.98
N ASP A 126 -12.40 -17.37 -1.17
CA ASP A 126 -13.72 -17.78 -1.65
C ASP A 126 -14.48 -16.55 -2.21
N PRO A 127 -14.87 -16.55 -3.49
CA PRO A 127 -15.63 -15.46 -4.11
C PRO A 127 -17.07 -15.31 -3.56
N ARG A 128 -17.52 -16.14 -2.61
CA ARG A 128 -18.82 -16.03 -1.94
C ARG A 128 -18.68 -15.65 -0.44
N PRO A 129 -18.35 -14.39 -0.12
CA PRO A 129 -18.13 -13.96 1.25
C PRO A 129 -19.38 -14.05 2.15
N SER A 130 -20.58 -14.11 1.58
CA SER A 130 -21.86 -14.12 2.31
C SER A 130 -22.33 -15.50 2.81
N GLU A 131 -21.79 -16.60 2.29
CA GLU A 131 -22.22 -17.96 2.66
C GLU A 131 -21.28 -18.66 3.66
N MET A 132 -20.10 -18.08 3.92
CA MET A 132 -19.05 -18.71 4.73
C MET A 132 -19.20 -18.46 6.26
N PHE A 133 -20.21 -17.70 6.69
CA PHE A 133 -20.38 -17.24 8.08
C PHE A 133 -21.85 -17.44 8.53
N GLN A 134 -22.20 -18.62 9.06
CA GLN A 134 -23.55 -18.91 9.61
C GLN A 134 -23.61 -18.83 11.15
N PRO A 135 -24.71 -18.30 11.75
CA PRO A 135 -24.80 -17.88 13.15
C PRO A 135 -25.28 -18.98 14.08
N SER A 136 -24.35 -19.59 14.81
CA SER A 136 -24.68 -20.45 15.95
C SER A 136 -24.37 -19.83 17.31
N ILE A 137 -23.64 -18.71 17.39
CA ILE A 137 -23.37 -18.01 18.66
C ILE A 137 -23.53 -16.50 18.49
N GLN A 138 -24.30 -15.92 19.41
CA GLN A 138 -24.83 -14.56 19.43
C GLN A 138 -23.69 -13.52 19.47
N SER A 139 -23.31 -12.95 18.32
CA SER A 139 -22.41 -11.80 18.24
C SER A 139 -23.20 -10.50 18.34
N HIS A 140 -22.86 -9.66 19.33
CA HIS A 140 -23.37 -8.30 19.40
C HIS A 140 -22.68 -7.46 18.32
N VAL A 141 -23.44 -7.15 17.27
CA VAL A 141 -23.02 -6.39 16.09
C VAL A 141 -22.91 -4.92 16.48
N PHE A 142 -21.70 -4.36 16.49
CA PHE A 142 -21.53 -2.91 16.37
C PHE A 142 -21.90 -2.52 14.94
N GLU A 143 -22.81 -1.57 14.79
CA GLU A 143 -23.40 -1.18 13.52
C GLU A 143 -22.44 -0.31 12.67
N SER A 144 -21.23 -0.84 12.43
CA SER A 144 -20.23 -0.35 11.50
C SER A 144 -19.61 -1.54 10.77
N GLN A 145 -20.41 -2.14 9.87
CA GLN A 145 -20.06 -3.07 8.78
C GLN A 145 -18.97 -4.16 8.93
N ILE A 146 -18.52 -4.54 10.13
CA ILE A 146 -17.59 -5.66 10.30
C ILE A 146 -18.28 -6.77 11.11
N ARG A 147 -18.75 -7.81 10.39
CA ARG A 147 -19.32 -9.03 11.00
C ARG A 147 -18.19 -9.92 11.52
N THR A 148 -18.19 -10.24 12.81
CA THR A 148 -17.26 -11.19 13.45
C THR A 148 -17.97 -12.48 13.86
N MET A 149 -17.35 -13.62 13.53
CA MET A 149 -17.70 -15.00 13.88
C MET A 149 -16.43 -15.87 13.75
N PRO A 150 -16.34 -17.00 14.47
CA PRO A 150 -15.18 -17.88 14.39
C PRO A 150 -15.27 -18.76 13.12
N LEU A 151 -14.14 -18.90 12.40
CA LEU A 151 -14.05 -19.78 11.24
C LEU A 151 -13.09 -20.94 11.51
N GLU A 152 -13.61 -22.15 11.46
CA GLU A 152 -12.86 -23.35 11.10
C GLU A 152 -12.76 -23.40 9.57
N SER A 153 -11.76 -22.76 8.96
CA SER A 153 -11.37 -23.12 7.60
C SER A 153 -9.87 -22.91 7.37
N THR A 154 -9.26 -23.88 6.68
CA THR A 154 -7.80 -24.02 6.53
C THR A 154 -7.19 -23.11 5.46
N ASN A 155 -7.99 -22.26 4.80
CA ASN A 155 -7.56 -21.41 3.68
C ASN A 155 -7.87 -19.92 3.94
N VAL A 156 -7.75 -19.48 5.19
CA VAL A 156 -7.97 -18.08 5.59
C VAL A 156 -6.72 -17.56 6.29
N THR A 157 -6.21 -16.42 5.84
CA THR A 157 -5.16 -15.69 6.58
C THR A 157 -5.84 -14.82 7.62
N VAL A 158 -5.52 -15.05 8.89
CA VAL A 158 -6.16 -14.38 10.03
C VAL A 158 -5.13 -13.57 10.80
N THR A 159 -5.44 -12.30 11.07
CA THR A 159 -4.71 -11.50 12.07
C THR A 159 -5.51 -11.45 13.36
N LYS A 160 -4.93 -11.96 14.44
CA LYS A 160 -5.52 -12.07 15.77
C LYS A 160 -4.83 -11.13 16.74
N GLY A 161 -5.51 -10.77 17.81
CA GLY A 161 -4.88 -10.19 18.98
C GLY A 161 -5.73 -10.35 20.24
N PHE A 162 -5.11 -10.01 21.36
CA PHE A 162 -5.69 -10.12 22.69
C PHE A 162 -6.02 -8.73 23.23
N ALA A 163 -7.16 -8.64 23.91
CA ALA A 163 -7.53 -7.55 24.80
C ALA A 163 -7.68 -8.12 26.21
#